data_AF-A0A7Y1VJ79-F1
#
_entry.id   AF-A0A7Y1VJ79-F1
#
_cell.length_a   1.000
_cell.length_b   1.000
_cell.length_c   1.000
_cell.angle_alpha   90.00
_cell.angle_beta   90.00
_cell.angle_gamma   90.00
#
_symmetry.space_group_name_H-M   'P 1'
#
loop_
_entity.id
_entity.type
_entity.pdbx_description
1 polymer ?
#
loop_
_entity_poly.entity_id
_entity_poly.type
_entity_poly.pdbx_seq_one_letter_code
_entity_poly.pdbx_strand_id
1 'polypeptide(L)'
;MALPVCSQEVGLQLYSLRNQFKTDIESTLKTISDWGIDKVEGGDTYGMDETDFRDLLKRYNIDVVGIGVDYNDLKKDLAVLADKADRYGAKYLMCPWIPHNGDDFTLEDTEQAIALFNKAGKYFKERGLIFTYHMHGYEFRPHGEGTLFDLMAEQATDFDFEMDVYWVQHGGEDPLALLNKYPEKFKLMH
;
A
#
# COMPACT_ATOMS: atom_id res chain seq x y z
N MET A 1 -2.51 -12.15 -32.37
CA MET A 1 -2.21 -12.82 -31.09
C MET A 1 -3.07 -12.16 -30.04
N ALA A 2 -4.03 -12.87 -29.46
CA ALA A 2 -4.69 -12.40 -28.25
C ALA A 2 -3.68 -12.53 -27.12
N LEU A 3 -3.38 -11.44 -26.42
CA LEU A 3 -2.66 -11.52 -25.16
C LEU A 3 -3.47 -12.45 -24.25
N PRO A 4 -2.85 -13.43 -23.58
CA PRO A 4 -3.56 -14.19 -22.57
C PRO A 4 -4.12 -13.20 -21.55
N VAL A 5 -5.44 -13.21 -21.37
CA VAL A 5 -6.06 -12.55 -20.21
C VAL A 5 -5.70 -13.44 -19.03
N CYS A 6 -4.54 -13.17 -18.42
CA CYS A 6 -4.29 -13.64 -17.07
C CYS A 6 -5.36 -12.99 -16.19
N SER A 7 -5.96 -13.77 -15.28
CA SER A 7 -6.75 -13.19 -14.20
C SER A 7 -5.90 -12.11 -13.55
N GLN A 8 -6.47 -10.92 -13.37
CA GLN A 8 -5.90 -9.95 -12.45
C GLN A 8 -5.85 -10.65 -11.09
N GLU A 9 -4.70 -10.65 -10.43
CA GLU A 9 -4.60 -11.20 -9.07
C GLU A 9 -5.52 -10.36 -8.17
N VAL A 10 -6.57 -10.97 -7.63
CA VAL A 10 -7.49 -10.29 -6.72
C VAL A 10 -7.01 -10.52 -5.31
N GLY A 11 -6.69 -9.42 -4.62
CA GLY A 11 -6.26 -9.45 -3.22
C GLY A 11 -7.28 -8.86 -2.27
N LEU A 12 -7.06 -9.06 -0.98
CA LEU A 12 -7.82 -8.41 0.09
C LEU A 12 -6.89 -7.67 1.05
N GLN A 13 -7.11 -6.36 1.23
CA GLN A 13 -6.55 -5.61 2.34
C GLN A 13 -7.23 -6.07 3.65
N LEU A 14 -6.48 -6.76 4.52
CA LEU A 14 -6.96 -7.39 5.75
C LEU A 14 -7.64 -6.41 6.71
N TYR A 15 -7.31 -5.12 6.67
CA TYR A 15 -7.98 -4.08 7.46
C TYR A 15 -9.50 -4.01 7.20
N SER A 16 -9.97 -4.48 6.04
CA SER A 16 -11.40 -4.64 5.72
C SER A 16 -12.12 -5.54 6.72
N LEU A 17 -11.43 -6.53 7.29
CA LEU A 17 -11.95 -7.50 8.27
C LEU A 17 -11.43 -7.25 9.70
N ARG A 18 -10.90 -6.06 9.99
CA ARG A 18 -10.32 -5.71 11.30
C ARG A 18 -11.24 -5.99 12.51
N ASN A 19 -12.55 -5.97 12.32
CA ASN A 19 -13.51 -6.26 13.39
C ASN A 19 -13.67 -7.77 13.63
N GLN A 20 -13.59 -8.57 12.56
CA GLN A 20 -13.58 -10.03 12.63
C GLN A 20 -12.26 -10.53 13.23
N PHE A 21 -11.13 -9.95 12.83
CA PHE A 21 -9.82 -10.25 13.41
C PHE A 21 -9.73 -9.99 14.92
N LYS A 22 -10.45 -8.99 15.44
CA LYS A 22 -10.57 -8.75 16.90
C LYS A 22 -11.29 -9.87 17.65
N THR A 23 -12.10 -10.65 16.94
CA THR A 23 -12.94 -11.70 17.53
C THR A 23 -12.28 -13.06 17.40
N ASP A 24 -11.84 -13.42 16.19
CA ASP A 24 -11.25 -14.72 15.89
C ASP A 24 -10.36 -14.63 14.64
N ILE A 25 -9.05 -14.72 14.84
CA ILE A 25 -8.05 -14.59 13.77
C ILE A 25 -8.10 -15.79 12.82
N GLU A 26 -8.15 -17.01 13.35
CA GLU A 26 -8.12 -18.23 12.55
C GLU A 26 -9.39 -18.37 11.71
N SER A 27 -10.57 -18.14 12.31
CA SER A 27 -11.85 -18.17 11.59
C SER A 27 -11.92 -17.09 10.50
N THR A 28 -11.33 -15.93 10.74
CA THR A 28 -11.25 -14.85 9.74
C THR A 28 -10.38 -15.26 8.54
N LEU A 29 -9.17 -15.79 8.79
CA LEU A 29 -8.29 -16.29 7.72
C LEU A 29 -8.93 -17.45 6.95
N LYS A 30 -9.60 -18.37 7.66
CA LYS A 30 -10.38 -19.42 7.02
C LYS A 30 -11.47 -18.85 6.10
N THR A 31 -12.18 -17.82 6.53
CA THR A 31 -13.23 -17.17 5.73
C THR A 31 -12.68 -16.58 4.45
N ILE A 32 -11.52 -15.91 4.50
CA ILE A 32 -10.84 -15.37 3.31
C ILE A 32 -10.50 -16.51 2.33
N SER A 33 -9.93 -17.60 2.85
CA SER A 33 -9.60 -18.79 2.06
C SER A 33 -10.84 -19.47 1.45
N ASP A 34 -11.93 -19.58 2.21
CA ASP A 34 -13.22 -20.12 1.74
C ASP A 34 -13.83 -19.27 0.61
N TRP A 35 -13.53 -17.96 0.55
CA TRP A 35 -13.90 -17.09 -0.57
C TRP A 35 -13.03 -17.28 -1.81
N GLY A 36 -11.95 -18.06 -1.72
CA GLY A 36 -11.00 -18.29 -2.80
C GLY A 36 -10.01 -17.14 -3.01
N ILE A 37 -9.84 -16.27 -2.00
CA ILE A 37 -8.82 -15.21 -2.02
C ILE A 37 -7.56 -15.75 -1.36
N ASP A 38 -6.46 -15.77 -2.10
CA ASP A 38 -5.16 -16.24 -1.64
C ASP A 38 -4.10 -15.14 -1.59
N LYS A 39 -4.38 -13.93 -2.07
CA LYS A 39 -3.49 -12.76 -1.96
C LYS A 39 -4.04 -11.76 -0.96
N VAL A 40 -3.19 -11.28 -0.06
CA VAL A 40 -3.59 -10.26 0.91
C VAL A 40 -2.54 -9.16 1.06
N GLU A 41 -3.02 -7.95 1.33
CA GLU A 41 -2.20 -6.89 1.89
C GLU A 41 -2.47 -6.80 3.40
N GLY A 42 -1.43 -6.71 4.22
CA GLY A 42 -1.58 -6.70 5.67
C GLY A 42 -0.29 -6.46 6.44
N GLY A 43 0.10 -7.41 7.29
CA GLY A 43 1.31 -7.31 8.11
C GLY A 43 1.07 -6.88 9.57
N ASP A 44 -0.17 -6.71 10.00
CA ASP A 44 -0.53 -6.77 11.42
C ASP A 44 -0.81 -8.24 11.82
N THR A 45 -0.50 -8.60 13.06
CA THR A 45 -0.80 -9.92 13.63
C THR A 45 -2.10 -9.92 14.43
N TYR A 46 -2.74 -8.76 14.60
CA TYR A 46 -3.98 -8.58 15.36
C TYR A 46 -3.88 -9.10 16.80
N GLY A 47 -2.68 -9.04 17.38
CA GLY A 47 -2.38 -9.49 18.75
C GLY A 47 -1.90 -10.94 18.88
N MET A 48 -1.80 -11.69 17.77
CA MET A 48 -1.18 -13.02 17.75
C MET A 48 0.36 -12.92 17.68
N ASP A 49 1.05 -13.97 18.13
CA ASP A 49 2.48 -14.12 17.83
C ASP A 49 2.69 -14.19 16.31
N GLU A 50 3.75 -13.55 15.81
CA GLU A 50 3.97 -13.47 14.38
C GLU A 50 4.25 -14.83 13.74
N THR A 51 4.92 -15.73 14.46
CA THR A 51 5.22 -17.08 13.96
C THR A 51 3.92 -17.86 13.77
N ASP A 52 3.06 -17.83 14.78
CA ASP A 52 1.74 -18.48 14.75
C ASP A 52 0.86 -17.90 13.63
N PHE A 53 0.84 -16.57 13.49
CA PHE A 53 0.07 -15.90 12.43
C PHE A 53 0.54 -16.32 11.03
N ARG A 54 1.87 -16.37 10.81
CA ARG A 54 2.46 -16.83 9.54
C ARG A 54 2.18 -18.30 9.27
N ASP A 55 2.10 -19.14 10.30
CA ASP A 55 1.76 -20.55 10.12
C ASP A 55 0.26 -20.74 9.81
N LEU A 56 -0.63 -19.88 10.33
CA LEU A 56 -2.03 -19.84 9.91
C LEU A 56 -2.18 -19.39 8.46
N LEU A 57 -1.46 -18.35 8.03
CA LEU A 57 -1.46 -17.91 6.62
C LEU A 57 -1.10 -19.07 5.68
N LYS A 58 -0.03 -19.83 5.99
CA LYS A 58 0.35 -21.03 5.23
C LYS A 58 -0.73 -22.12 5.28
N ARG A 59 -1.33 -22.37 6.45
CA ARG A 59 -2.41 -23.37 6.62
C ARG A 59 -3.58 -23.11 5.68
N TYR A 60 -3.92 -21.84 5.48
CA TYR A 60 -5.05 -21.41 4.64
C TYR A 60 -4.64 -21.02 3.21
N ASN A 61 -3.39 -21.28 2.82
CA ASN A 61 -2.83 -20.95 1.51
C ASN A 61 -3.03 -19.45 1.16
N ILE A 62 -2.68 -18.57 2.09
CA ILE A 62 -2.76 -17.12 1.92
C ILE A 62 -1.34 -16.55 1.86
N ASP A 63 -1.03 -15.88 0.76
CA ASP A 63 0.21 -15.15 0.52
C ASP A 63 0.02 -13.67 0.84
N VAL A 64 0.92 -13.12 1.65
CA VAL A 64 0.99 -11.68 1.90
C VAL A 64 1.82 -11.06 0.79
N VAL A 65 1.18 -10.31 -0.12
CA VAL A 65 1.86 -9.65 -1.25
C VAL A 65 2.41 -8.28 -0.87
N GLY A 66 1.73 -7.60 0.04
CA GLY A 66 2.09 -6.27 0.55
C GLY A 66 1.93 -6.15 2.06
N ILE A 67 2.75 -5.31 2.68
CA ILE A 67 2.60 -4.94 4.08
C ILE A 67 2.38 -3.45 4.25
N GLY A 68 1.48 -3.09 5.18
CA GLY A 68 1.30 -1.71 5.60
C GLY A 68 2.47 -1.22 6.47
N VAL A 69 2.93 0.00 6.19
CA VAL A 69 3.96 0.71 6.96
C VAL A 69 3.48 2.08 7.41
N ASP A 70 3.75 2.44 8.66
CA ASP A 70 3.44 3.77 9.18
C ASP A 70 4.45 4.80 8.65
N TYR A 71 3.97 5.99 8.30
CA TYR A 71 4.81 7.08 7.82
C TYR A 71 5.95 7.44 8.78
N ASN A 72 5.72 7.37 10.09
CA ASN A 72 6.75 7.70 11.07
C ASN A 72 7.77 6.58 11.25
N ASP A 73 7.44 5.34 10.90
CA ASP A 73 8.40 4.24 10.91
C ASP A 73 9.39 4.36 9.74
N LEU A 74 8.99 4.97 8.62
CA LEU A 74 9.90 5.29 7.50
C LEU A 74 11.01 6.28 7.90
N LYS A 75 10.82 7.05 8.97
CA LYS A 75 11.83 7.99 9.52
C LYS A 75 12.83 7.29 10.44
N LYS A 76 12.57 6.04 10.82
CA LYS A 76 13.37 5.24 11.77
C LYS A 76 14.27 4.29 11.00
N ASP A 77 14.37 3.04 11.47
CA ASP A 77 15.19 2.01 10.86
C ASP A 77 14.40 1.24 9.78
N LEU A 78 14.72 1.56 8.52
CA LEU A 78 14.12 0.90 7.36
C LEU A 78 14.46 -0.59 7.27
N ALA A 79 15.54 -1.05 7.90
CA ALA A 79 15.91 -2.46 7.92
C ALA A 79 14.83 -3.30 8.60
N VAL A 80 14.24 -2.79 9.70
CA VAL A 80 13.16 -3.47 10.43
C VAL A 80 11.93 -3.67 9.55
N LEU A 81 11.59 -2.67 8.72
CA LEU A 81 10.45 -2.75 7.79
C LEU A 81 10.72 -3.75 6.67
N ALA A 82 11.92 -3.71 6.09
CA ALA A 82 12.31 -4.65 5.04
C ALA A 82 12.43 -6.10 5.55
N ASP A 83 12.97 -6.31 6.75
CA ASP A 83 13.04 -7.63 7.40
C ASP A 83 11.64 -8.16 7.72
N LYS A 84 10.68 -7.27 8.05
CA LYS A 84 9.27 -7.65 8.18
C LYS A 84 8.69 -8.11 6.84
N ALA A 85 8.91 -7.38 5.75
CA ALA A 85 8.46 -7.80 4.42
C ALA A 85 9.04 -9.17 4.04
N ASP A 86 10.34 -9.39 4.25
CA ASP A 86 11.02 -10.66 3.96
C ASP A 86 10.45 -11.83 4.76
N ARG A 87 10.12 -11.62 6.05
CA ARG A 87 9.48 -12.67 6.87
C ARG A 87 8.12 -13.07 6.29
N TYR A 88 7.34 -12.13 5.79
CA TYR A 88 6.06 -12.42 5.14
C TYR A 88 6.19 -12.89 3.69
N GLY A 89 7.38 -12.77 3.08
CA GLY A 89 7.56 -12.99 1.64
C GLY A 89 6.92 -11.89 0.77
N ALA A 90 6.60 -10.75 1.38
CA ALA A 90 5.92 -9.65 0.70
C ALA A 90 6.86 -8.92 -0.25
N LYS A 91 6.34 -8.51 -1.40
CA LYS A 91 7.07 -7.73 -2.40
C LYS A 91 6.90 -6.22 -2.20
N TYR A 92 5.75 -5.83 -1.66
CA TYR A 92 5.35 -4.44 -1.53
C TYR A 92 5.36 -3.97 -0.07
N LEU A 93 5.79 -2.73 0.15
CA LEU A 93 5.59 -1.98 1.38
C LEU A 93 4.74 -0.77 1.03
N MET A 94 3.59 -0.64 1.67
CA MET A 94 2.60 0.37 1.34
C MET A 94 2.43 1.33 2.52
N CYS A 95 2.60 2.63 2.28
CA CYS A 95 2.28 3.68 3.26
C CYS A 95 0.91 4.27 2.96
N PRO A 96 -0.10 4.14 3.85
CA PRO A 96 -1.46 4.58 3.56
C PRO A 96 -1.73 6.03 3.97
N TRP A 97 -0.87 6.68 4.74
CA TRP A 97 -1.23 7.98 5.30
C TRP A 97 -0.03 8.87 5.55
N ILE A 98 -0.08 10.12 5.08
CA ILE A 98 0.84 11.17 5.48
C ILE A 98 0.21 11.95 6.63
N PRO A 99 0.83 12.05 7.82
CA PRO A 99 0.29 12.85 8.91
C PRO A 99 0.17 14.33 8.54
N HIS A 100 -1.03 14.91 8.72
CA HIS A 100 -1.33 16.32 8.46
C HIS A 100 -2.43 16.81 9.43
N ASN A 101 -2.69 18.11 9.45
CA ASN A 101 -3.60 18.71 10.43
C ASN A 101 -5.06 18.72 9.94
N GLY A 102 -5.86 17.76 10.40
CA GLY A 102 -7.26 17.65 9.98
C GLY A 102 -7.34 17.42 8.48
N ASP A 103 -8.10 18.24 7.77
CA ASP A 103 -8.14 18.18 6.30
C ASP A 103 -6.98 18.93 5.64
N ASP A 104 -6.14 19.66 6.39
CA ASP A 104 -5.12 20.58 5.86
C ASP A 104 -3.82 19.88 5.45
N PHE A 105 -3.84 19.27 4.27
CA PHE A 105 -2.66 18.74 3.59
C PHE A 105 -1.95 19.82 2.76
N THR A 106 -0.70 20.11 3.07
CA THR A 106 0.01 21.28 2.53
C THR A 106 1.12 20.91 1.55
N LEU A 107 1.66 21.92 0.84
CA LEU A 107 2.87 21.77 0.03
C LEU A 107 4.05 21.29 0.89
N GLU A 108 4.20 21.78 2.11
CA GLU A 108 5.27 21.37 3.01
C GLU A 108 5.14 19.87 3.37
N ASP A 109 3.94 19.41 3.71
CA ASP A 109 3.70 17.97 3.98
C ASP A 109 4.03 17.12 2.76
N THR A 110 3.67 17.61 1.57
CA THR A 110 3.92 16.96 0.28
C THR A 110 5.43 16.84 0.00
N GLU A 111 6.18 17.94 0.11
CA GLU A 111 7.63 17.96 -0.12
C GLU A 111 8.39 17.09 0.88
N GLN A 112 7.98 17.10 2.15
CA GLN A 112 8.54 16.22 3.18
C GLN A 112 8.27 14.74 2.87
N ALA A 113 7.05 14.42 2.45
CA ALA A 113 6.67 13.06 2.07
C ALA A 113 7.46 12.56 0.86
N ILE A 114 7.58 13.37 -0.21
CA ILE A 114 8.38 13.04 -1.40
C ILE A 114 9.82 12.72 -1.01
N ALA A 115 10.46 13.57 -0.21
CA ALA A 115 11.85 13.37 0.21
C ALA A 115 12.00 12.08 1.04
N LEU A 116 11.09 11.83 1.97
CA LEU A 116 11.08 10.62 2.79
C LEU A 116 10.85 9.35 1.96
N PHE A 117 9.87 9.40 1.06
CA PHE A 117 9.46 8.27 0.22
C PHE A 117 10.53 7.90 -0.79
N ASN A 118 11.20 8.87 -1.44
CA ASN A 118 12.34 8.59 -2.31
C ASN A 118 13.51 7.98 -1.53
N LYS A 119 13.80 8.49 -0.33
CA LYS A 119 14.86 7.92 0.53
C LYS A 119 14.55 6.47 0.93
N ALA A 120 13.32 6.22 1.38
CA ALA A 120 12.90 4.90 1.84
C ALA A 120 12.80 3.91 0.67
N GLY A 121 12.14 4.33 -0.41
CA GLY A 121 11.98 3.56 -1.63
C GLY A 121 13.32 3.14 -2.24
N LYS A 122 14.33 4.01 -2.24
CA LYS A 122 15.68 3.67 -2.69
C LYS A 122 16.28 2.52 -1.86
N TYR A 123 16.18 2.60 -0.54
CA TYR A 123 16.65 1.53 0.35
C TYR A 123 15.92 0.20 0.11
N PHE A 124 14.58 0.25 -0.01
CA PHE A 124 13.78 -0.94 -0.28
C PHE A 124 14.09 -1.57 -1.64
N LYS A 125 14.31 -0.75 -2.66
CA LYS A 125 14.69 -1.17 -4.01
C LYS A 125 16.03 -1.90 -4.04
N GLU A 126 17.02 -1.47 -3.25
CA GLU A 126 18.30 -2.16 -3.09
C GLU A 126 18.14 -3.58 -2.49
N ARG A 127 17.08 -3.82 -1.73
CA ARG A 127 16.68 -5.14 -1.22
C ARG A 127 15.71 -5.90 -2.12
N GLY A 128 15.41 -5.36 -3.31
CA GLY A 128 14.47 -5.95 -4.25
C GLY A 128 12.99 -5.81 -3.82
N LEU A 129 12.66 -4.91 -2.91
CA LEU A 129 11.30 -4.59 -2.49
C LEU A 129 10.78 -3.36 -3.26
N ILE A 130 9.46 -3.21 -3.34
CA ILE A 130 8.79 -2.08 -4.01
C ILE A 130 8.04 -1.27 -2.96
N PHE A 131 8.29 0.04 -2.90
CA PHE A 131 7.57 0.92 -2.00
C PHE A 131 6.46 1.64 -2.73
N THR A 132 5.24 1.57 -2.19
CA THR A 132 4.05 2.22 -2.72
C THR A 132 3.45 3.19 -1.70
N TYR A 133 2.88 4.28 -2.19
CA TYR A 133 2.03 5.16 -1.42
C TYR A 133 0.56 4.97 -1.82
N HIS A 134 -0.33 4.78 -0.84
CA HIS A 134 -1.78 4.62 -1.04
C HIS A 134 -2.50 5.94 -0.69
N MET A 135 -3.18 6.50 -1.67
CA MET A 135 -3.76 7.86 -1.64
C MET A 135 -5.19 7.84 -1.12
N HIS A 136 -5.61 8.94 -0.50
CA HIS A 136 -6.91 9.05 0.17
C HIS A 136 -7.74 10.27 -0.26
N GLY A 137 -7.29 11.01 -1.26
CA GLY A 137 -8.04 12.09 -1.89
C GLY A 137 -7.62 13.48 -1.44
N TYR A 138 -7.04 13.63 -0.25
CA TYR A 138 -6.53 14.92 0.24
C TYR A 138 -5.32 15.42 -0.56
N GLU A 139 -4.67 14.54 -1.34
CA GLU A 139 -3.55 14.85 -2.21
C GLU A 139 -3.98 15.65 -3.46
N PHE A 140 -5.27 15.65 -3.82
CA PHE A 140 -5.77 16.31 -5.02
C PHE A 140 -6.07 17.81 -4.83
N ARG A 141 -5.45 18.43 -3.83
CA ARG A 141 -5.51 19.88 -3.63
C ARG A 141 -4.80 20.60 -4.78
N PRO A 142 -5.36 21.72 -5.31
CA PRO A 142 -4.74 22.45 -6.41
C PRO A 142 -3.32 22.94 -6.10
N HIS A 143 -2.40 22.74 -7.04
CA HIS A 143 -1.03 23.22 -6.99
C HIS A 143 -0.49 23.49 -8.40
N GLY A 144 -0.18 24.74 -8.72
CA GLY A 144 0.24 25.14 -10.06
C GLY A 144 -0.84 24.84 -11.10
N GLU A 145 -0.47 24.14 -12.18
CA GLU A 145 -1.38 23.69 -13.25
C GLU A 145 -2.03 22.33 -12.94
N GLY A 146 -1.78 21.75 -11.77
CA GLY A 146 -2.29 20.44 -11.36
C GLY A 146 -2.61 20.39 -9.87
N THR A 147 -2.23 19.30 -9.22
CA THR A 147 -2.49 18.99 -7.82
C THR A 147 -1.21 18.72 -7.02
N LEU A 148 -1.30 18.64 -5.69
CA LEU A 148 -0.19 18.16 -4.86
C LEU A 148 0.17 16.70 -5.21
N PHE A 149 -0.81 15.86 -5.59
CA PHE A 149 -0.54 14.53 -6.11
C PHE A 149 0.32 14.58 -7.38
N ASP A 150 0.04 15.50 -8.32
CA ASP A 150 0.86 15.65 -9.53
C ASP A 150 2.32 15.96 -9.18
N LEU A 151 2.54 16.84 -8.20
CA LEU A 151 3.88 17.13 -7.69
C LEU A 151 4.56 15.86 -7.16
N MET A 152 3.84 15.02 -6.41
CA MET A 152 4.37 13.75 -5.91
C MET A 152 4.70 12.79 -7.06
N ALA A 153 3.79 12.63 -8.02
CA ALA A 153 3.95 11.70 -9.14
C ALA A 153 5.15 12.09 -10.02
N GLU A 154 5.33 13.38 -10.28
CA GLU A 154 6.46 13.93 -11.05
C GLU A 154 7.80 13.75 -10.33
N GLN A 155 7.83 13.91 -9.00
CA GLN A 155 9.06 13.82 -8.21
C GLN A 155 9.34 12.44 -7.60
N ALA A 156 8.47 11.46 -7.80
CA ALA A 156 8.69 10.08 -7.37
C ALA A 156 9.81 9.41 -8.20
N THR A 157 11.01 9.28 -7.63
CA THR A 157 12.16 8.63 -8.29
C THR A 157 12.33 7.17 -7.87
N ASP A 158 11.99 6.86 -6.61
CA ASP A 158 12.26 5.55 -6.01
C ASP A 158 11.06 4.94 -5.28
N PHE A 159 9.87 5.54 -5.42
CA PHE A 159 8.61 4.99 -4.95
C PHE A 159 7.55 5.05 -6.04
N ASP A 160 6.53 4.20 -5.90
CA ASP A 160 5.38 4.09 -6.77
C ASP A 160 4.09 4.33 -5.97
N PHE A 161 2.95 4.13 -6.61
CA PHE A 161 1.63 4.41 -6.07
C PHE A 161 0.74 3.16 -6.09
N GLU A 162 -0.10 3.04 -5.07
CA GLU A 162 -1.24 2.14 -5.03
C GLU A 162 -2.51 2.96 -5.24
N MET A 163 -3.06 2.94 -6.46
CA MET A 163 -4.24 3.76 -6.78
C MET A 163 -5.45 3.25 -6.03
N ASP A 164 -6.06 4.07 -5.19
CA ASP A 164 -7.40 3.80 -4.69
C ASP A 164 -8.44 4.48 -5.59
N VAL A 165 -9.16 3.69 -6.39
CA VAL A 165 -10.10 4.26 -7.37
C VAL A 165 -11.25 4.99 -6.71
N TYR A 166 -11.65 4.57 -5.50
CA TYR A 166 -12.69 5.24 -4.74
C TYR A 166 -12.19 6.58 -4.23
N TRP A 167 -11.02 6.62 -3.57
CA TRP A 167 -10.50 7.87 -3.00
C TRP A 167 -10.06 8.89 -4.04
N VAL A 168 -9.55 8.45 -5.20
CA VAL A 168 -9.31 9.33 -6.35
C VAL A 168 -10.62 10.00 -6.78
N GLN A 169 -11.67 9.20 -7.01
CA GLN A 169 -12.97 9.73 -7.42
C GLN A 169 -13.61 10.61 -6.34
N HIS A 170 -13.45 10.25 -5.07
CA HIS A 170 -13.96 11.00 -3.92
C HIS A 170 -13.25 12.34 -3.76
N GLY A 171 -11.93 12.39 -4.00
CA GLY A 171 -11.12 13.60 -4.00
C GLY A 171 -11.40 14.54 -5.18
N GLY A 172 -12.22 14.11 -6.15
CA GLY A 172 -12.66 14.93 -7.28
C GLY A 172 -11.91 14.70 -8.59
N GLU A 173 -10.98 13.74 -8.62
CA GLU A 173 -10.20 13.39 -9.81
C GLU A 173 -10.80 12.20 -10.56
N ASP A 174 -10.35 12.00 -11.81
CA ASP A 174 -10.70 10.83 -12.63
C ASP A 174 -9.58 9.78 -12.56
N PRO A 175 -9.83 8.58 -12.00
CA PRO A 175 -8.84 7.50 -11.94
C PRO A 175 -8.27 7.11 -13.31
N LEU A 176 -9.10 7.09 -14.36
CA LEU A 176 -8.65 6.76 -15.71
C LEU A 176 -7.78 7.88 -16.28
N ALA A 177 -8.10 9.15 -15.99
CA ALA A 177 -7.26 10.26 -16.41
C ALA A 177 -5.88 10.20 -15.74
N LEU A 178 -5.81 9.89 -14.44
CA LEU A 178 -4.54 9.72 -13.73
C LEU A 178 -3.73 8.53 -14.26
N LEU A 179 -4.36 7.37 -14.52
CA LEU A 179 -3.68 6.22 -15.13
C LEU A 179 -3.09 6.57 -16.50
N ASN A 180 -3.81 7.35 -17.32
CA ASN A 180 -3.30 7.79 -18.62
C ASN A 180 -2.18 8.84 -18.49
N LYS A 181 -2.24 9.70 -17.47
CA LYS A 181 -1.24 10.74 -17.22
C LYS A 181 0.07 10.16 -16.66
N TYR A 182 -0.03 9.16 -15.79
CA TYR A 182 1.11 8.54 -15.09
C TYR A 182 1.12 7.00 -15.22
N PRO A 183 1.19 6.44 -16.44
CA PRO A 183 0.98 5.01 -16.68
C PRO A 183 1.99 4.08 -15.99
N GLU A 184 3.19 4.58 -15.68
CA GLU A 184 4.25 3.77 -15.06
C GLU A 184 4.28 3.86 -13.54
N LYS A 185 3.50 4.77 -12.93
CA LYS A 185 3.58 5.11 -11.51
C LYS A 185 2.72 4.24 -10.61
N PHE A 186 1.72 3.56 -11.14
CA PHE A 186 0.80 2.73 -10.35
C PHE A 186 1.19 1.25 -10.45
N LYS A 187 1.56 0.64 -9.32
CA LYS A 187 1.93 -0.79 -9.26
C LYS A 187 0.84 -1.67 -8.64
N LEU A 188 0.00 -1.06 -7.80
CA LEU A 188 -1.11 -1.70 -7.10
C LEU A 188 -2.37 -0.85 -7.25
N MET A 189 -3.51 -1.44 -6.93
CA MET A 189 -4.80 -0.77 -6.99
C MET A 189 -5.73 -1.30 -5.89
N HIS A 190 -6.42 -0.37 -5.23
CA HIS A 190 -7.55 -0.58 -4.36
C HIS A 190 -8.85 -0.10 -5.02
#